data_AF-A0A2A6RER2-F1
#
_entry.id   AF-A0A2A6RER2-F1
#
_cell.length_a   1.000
_cell.length_b   1.000
_cell.length_c   1.000
_cell.angle_alpha   90.00
_cell.angle_beta   90.00
_cell.angle_gamma   90.00
#
_symmetry.space_group_name_H-M   'P 1'
#
loop_
_entity.id
_entity.type
_entity.pdbx_description
1 polymer ?
#
loop_
_entity_poly.entity_id
_entity_poly.type
_entity_poly.pdbx_seq_one_letter_code
_entity_poly.pdbx_strand_id
1 'polypeptide(L)'
;MDLTVDPVLIGLQITITGVIVVFSALAMVALTLVALGQLNRFQGKSKSKAASELATTKVASALPKPAAALPDGQITPELIALISAAAAEALGRPVRVTRVEYDRRPGADAWGRHGRITIMDSRRRR
;
A
#
# COMPACT_ATOMS: atom_id res chain seq x y z
N MET A 1 -21.29 -39.33 -36.17
CA MET A 1 -20.73 -38.91 -34.87
C MET A 1 -19.24 -38.69 -35.12
N ASP A 2 -18.89 -37.53 -35.69
CA ASP A 2 -17.53 -37.27 -36.18
C ASP A 2 -16.54 -37.16 -35.03
N LEU A 3 -15.49 -37.96 -35.09
CA LEU A 3 -14.46 -38.21 -34.07
C LEU A 3 -13.13 -37.51 -34.41
N THR A 4 -13.17 -36.35 -35.07
CA THR A 4 -11.98 -35.61 -35.52
C THR A 4 -11.69 -34.35 -34.70
N VAL A 5 -12.10 -34.30 -33.43
CA VAL A 5 -11.62 -33.27 -32.51
C VAL A 5 -10.34 -33.79 -31.85
N ASP A 6 -9.19 -33.30 -32.32
CA ASP A 6 -7.89 -33.67 -31.77
C ASP A 6 -7.86 -33.39 -30.25
N PRO A 7 -7.48 -34.35 -29.41
CA PRO A 7 -7.46 -34.19 -27.96
C PRO A 7 -6.51 -33.06 -27.52
N VAL A 8 -5.47 -32.78 -28.31
CA VAL A 8 -4.56 -31.65 -28.12
C VAL A 8 -5.29 -30.32 -28.36
N LEU A 9 -6.16 -30.24 -29.36
CA LEU A 9 -6.94 -29.03 -29.66
C LEU A 9 -7.97 -28.75 -28.55
N ILE A 10 -8.60 -29.80 -28.03
CA ILE A 10 -9.51 -29.68 -26.87
C ILE A 10 -8.74 -29.18 -25.64
N GLY A 11 -7.58 -29.76 -25.35
CA GLY A 11 -6.73 -29.33 -24.23
C GLY A 11 -6.28 -27.88 -24.35
N LEU A 12 -5.86 -27.47 -25.55
CA LEU A 12 -5.48 -26.09 -25.85
C LEU A 12 -6.67 -25.12 -25.71
N GLN A 13 -7.85 -25.52 -26.14
CA GLN A 13 -9.05 -24.68 -26.01
C GLN A 13 -9.45 -24.49 -24.55
N ILE A 14 -9.33 -25.52 -23.71
CA ILE A 14 -9.60 -25.44 -22.27
C ILE A 14 -8.60 -24.51 -21.57
N THR A 15 -7.31 -24.58 -21.89
CA THR A 15 -6.30 -23.71 -21.29
C THR A 15 -6.48 -22.24 -21.70
N ILE A 16 -6.75 -21.99 -22.98
CA ILE A 16 -7.05 -20.63 -23.48
C ILE A 16 -8.30 -20.07 -22.77
N THR A 17 -9.36 -20.87 -22.69
CA THR A 17 -10.60 -20.45 -22.01
C THR A 17 -10.34 -20.14 -20.53
N GLY A 18 -9.58 -21.00 -19.84
CA GLY A 18 -9.20 -20.79 -18.45
C GLY A 18 -8.39 -19.50 -18.24
N VAL A 19 -7.39 -19.24 -19.09
CA VAL A 19 -6.57 -18.02 -19.01
C VAL A 19 -7.42 -16.77 -19.21
N ILE A 20 -8.34 -16.77 -20.19
CA ILE A 20 -9.24 -15.64 -20.45
C ILE A 20 -10.15 -15.38 -19.24
N VAL A 21 -10.74 -16.43 -18.66
CA VAL A 21 -11.62 -16.30 -17.49
C VAL A 21 -10.86 -15.73 -16.29
N VAL A 22 -9.65 -16.21 -16.01
CA VAL A 22 -8.80 -15.71 -14.92
C VAL A 22 -8.45 -14.25 -15.14
N PHE A 23 -8.01 -13.87 -16.35
CA PHE A 23 -7.73 -12.48 -16.68
C PHE A 23 -8.96 -11.58 -16.55
N SER A 24 -10.13 -12.05 -16.98
CA SER A 24 -11.39 -11.31 -16.83
C SER A 24 -11.74 -11.09 -15.36
N ALA A 25 -11.60 -12.11 -14.51
CA ALA A 25 -11.85 -11.99 -13.07
C ALA A 25 -10.89 -10.99 -12.42
N LEU A 26 -9.59 -11.08 -12.73
CA LEU A 26 -8.58 -10.16 -12.22
C LEU A 26 -8.79 -8.73 -12.73
N ALA A 27 -9.16 -8.56 -14.01
CA ALA A 27 -9.48 -7.26 -14.58
C ALA A 27 -10.69 -6.62 -13.89
N MET A 28 -11.72 -7.41 -13.56
CA MET A 28 -12.89 -6.91 -12.83
C MET A 28 -12.53 -6.45 -11.41
N VAL A 29 -11.66 -7.19 -10.71
CA VAL A 29 -11.15 -6.78 -9.39
C VAL A 29 -10.25 -5.55 -9.50
N ALA A 30 -9.38 -5.48 -10.51
CA ALA A 30 -8.55 -4.31 -10.74
C ALA A 30 -9.42 -3.06 -11.03
N LEU A 31 -10.48 -3.22 -11.82
CA LEU A 31 -11.42 -2.15 -12.14
C LEU A 31 -12.12 -1.60 -10.88
N THR A 32 -12.58 -2.48 -9.98
CA THR A 32 -13.22 -2.04 -8.74
C THR A 32 -12.24 -1.29 -7.83
N LEU A 33 -11.00 -1.78 -7.70
CA LEU A 33 -9.95 -1.08 -6.94
C LEU A 33 -9.62 0.29 -7.55
N VAL A 34 -9.56 0.40 -8.88
CA VAL A 34 -9.32 1.67 -9.58
C VAL A 34 -10.49 2.64 -9.36
N ALA A 35 -11.73 2.19 -9.43
CA ALA A 35 -12.91 3.03 -9.19
C ALA A 35 -12.91 3.61 -7.76
N LEU A 36 -12.61 2.78 -6.75
CA LEU A 36 -12.47 3.25 -5.36
C LEU A 36 -11.29 4.22 -5.21
N GLY A 37 -10.15 3.93 -5.84
CA GLY A 37 -8.97 4.78 -5.81
C GLY A 37 -9.19 6.14 -6.45
N GLN A 38 -9.92 6.20 -7.58
CA GLN A 38 -10.27 7.45 -8.23
C GLN A 38 -11.23 8.30 -7.38
N LEU A 39 -12.25 7.69 -6.78
CA LEU A 39 -13.21 8.41 -5.94
C LEU A 39 -12.53 9.06 -4.73
N ASN A 40 -11.56 8.37 -4.11
CA ASN A 40 -10.75 8.93 -3.01
C ASN A 40 -9.86 10.10 -3.48
N ARG A 41 -9.28 10.01 -4.69
CA ARG A 41 -8.46 11.09 -5.29
C ARG A 41 -9.29 12.32 -5.67
N PHE A 42 -10.54 12.15 -6.09
CA PHE A 42 -11.42 13.27 -6.42
C PHE A 42 -11.86 14.06 -5.16
N GLN A 43 -12.05 13.40 -4.02
CA GLN A 43 -12.33 14.11 -2.75
C GLN A 43 -11.11 14.86 -2.21
N GLY A 44 -9.88 14.41 -2.50
CA GLY A 44 -8.64 15.11 -2.12
C GLY A 44 -8.31 16.36 -2.93
N LYS A 45 -8.91 16.56 -4.12
CA LYS A 45 -8.57 17.68 -5.03
C LYS A 45 -9.17 19.04 -4.64
N SER A 46 -10.20 19.09 -3.78
CA SER A 46 -10.83 20.37 -3.41
C SER A 46 -9.99 21.25 -2.46
N LYS A 47 -8.88 20.75 -1.89
CA LYS A 47 -7.99 21.53 -1.02
C LYS A 47 -6.60 21.81 -1.59
N SER A 48 -6.29 21.31 -2.79
CA SER A 48 -4.97 21.49 -3.41
C SER A 48 -5.01 22.44 -4.61
N LYS A 49 -5.47 23.68 -4.38
CA LYS A 49 -5.23 24.80 -5.31
C LYS A 49 -4.37 25.92 -4.71
N ALA A 50 -3.85 25.71 -3.49
CA ALA A 50 -3.03 26.71 -2.78
C ALA A 50 -1.55 26.29 -2.58
N ALA A 51 -1.12 25.12 -3.06
CA ALA A 51 0.25 24.64 -2.91
C ALA A 51 1.00 24.47 -4.25
N SER A 52 0.45 25.01 -5.35
CA SER A 52 1.06 24.93 -6.69
C SER A 52 2.06 26.05 -6.98
N GLU A 53 2.44 26.86 -5.98
CA GLU A 53 3.38 27.99 -6.15
C GLU A 53 4.72 27.80 -5.42
N LEU A 54 5.05 26.58 -4.99
CA LEU A 54 6.35 26.26 -4.37
C LEU A 54 7.11 25.10 -5.04
N ALA A 55 6.61 24.59 -6.18
CA ALA A 55 7.23 23.49 -6.92
C ALA A 55 8.33 23.96 -7.92
N THR A 56 8.94 25.12 -7.72
CA THR A 56 10.18 25.53 -8.40
C THR A 56 11.33 25.53 -7.40
N THR A 57 11.65 24.39 -6.81
CA THR A 57 13.02 24.05 -6.38
C THR A 57 13.14 22.54 -6.30
N LYS A 58 13.60 21.94 -7.40
CA LYS A 58 14.65 20.91 -7.45
C LYS A 58 14.66 19.93 -6.26
N VAL A 59 13.93 18.82 -6.37
CA VAL A 59 14.34 17.57 -5.71
C VAL A 59 14.66 16.58 -6.81
N ALA A 60 15.96 16.50 -7.08
CA ALA A 60 16.55 15.46 -7.90
C ALA A 60 16.11 14.09 -7.39
N SER A 61 15.82 13.20 -8.33
CA SER A 61 15.73 11.76 -8.13
C SER A 61 16.97 11.26 -7.40
N ALA A 62 16.88 11.13 -6.08
CA ALA A 62 17.76 10.31 -5.29
C ALA A 62 16.89 9.16 -4.77
N LEU A 63 16.93 8.02 -5.47
CA LEU A 63 16.52 6.76 -4.86
C LEU A 63 17.35 6.59 -3.59
N PRO A 64 16.74 6.38 -2.41
CA PRO A 64 17.50 5.99 -1.24
C PRO A 64 18.12 4.63 -1.54
N LYS A 65 19.45 4.59 -1.53
CA LYS A 65 20.22 3.34 -1.42
C LYS A 65 19.61 2.56 -0.25
N PRO A 66 19.32 1.25 -0.39
CA PRO A 66 18.80 0.47 0.73
C PRO A 66 19.76 0.64 1.90
N ALA A 67 19.27 1.27 2.97
CA ALA A 67 20.03 1.44 4.18
C ALA A 67 20.46 0.04 4.62
N ALA A 68 21.78 -0.17 4.69
CA ALA A 68 22.35 -1.33 5.33
C ALA A 68 21.66 -1.50 6.69
N ALA A 69 21.25 -2.73 7.00
CA ALA A 69 20.54 -3.07 8.22
C ALA A 69 21.22 -2.39 9.42
N LEU A 70 20.57 -1.33 9.93
CA LEU A 70 21.01 -0.67 11.14
C LEU A 70 20.91 -1.69 12.28
N PRO A 71 21.86 -1.69 13.23
CA PRO A 71 21.79 -2.57 14.37
C PRO A 71 20.45 -2.40 15.10
N ASP A 72 19.90 -3.53 15.54
CA ASP A 72 18.60 -3.65 16.20
C ASP A 72 18.41 -2.55 17.25
N GLY A 73 17.45 -1.66 17.02
CA GLY A 73 16.99 -0.66 17.99
C GLY A 73 17.44 0.78 17.79
N GLN A 74 18.20 1.12 16.73
CA GLN A 74 18.53 2.53 16.44
C GLN A 74 17.52 3.16 15.47
N ILE A 75 16.55 3.88 16.02
CA ILE A 75 15.66 4.77 15.25
C ILE A 75 16.44 6.05 14.95
N THR A 76 16.87 6.23 13.70
CA THR A 76 17.54 7.46 13.27
C THR A 76 16.53 8.56 12.94
N PRO A 77 16.90 9.85 13.11
CA PRO A 77 16.04 10.95 12.70
C PRO A 77 15.73 10.93 11.19
N GLU A 78 16.67 10.44 10.37
CA GLU A 78 16.47 10.24 8.93
C GLU A 78 15.37 9.22 8.64
N LEU A 79 15.31 8.12 9.39
CA LEU A 79 14.26 7.11 9.24
C LEU A 79 12.88 7.67 9.62
N ILE A 80 12.82 8.48 10.69
CA ILE A 80 11.57 9.17 11.08
C ILE A 80 11.14 10.16 9.99
N ALA A 81 12.08 10.91 9.41
CA ALA A 81 11.82 11.83 8.32
C ALA A 81 11.27 11.09 7.08
N LEU A 82 11.88 9.96 6.72
CA LEU A 82 11.43 9.13 5.60
C LEU A 82 10.02 8.55 5.85
N ILE A 83 9.78 7.99 7.03
CA ILE A 83 8.47 7.43 7.39
C ILE A 83 7.40 8.53 7.42
N SER A 84 7.70 9.71 7.97
CA SER A 84 6.75 10.83 8.03
C SER A 84 6.45 11.41 6.65
N ALA A 85 7.44 11.50 5.75
CA ALA A 85 7.24 11.91 4.37
C ALA A 85 6.36 10.91 3.61
N ALA A 86 6.64 9.60 3.73
CA ALA A 86 5.82 8.54 3.14
C ALA A 86 4.38 8.56 3.69
N ALA A 87 4.21 8.78 5.00
CA ALA A 87 2.89 8.89 5.62
C ALA A 87 2.12 10.13 5.15
N ALA A 88 2.80 11.26 4.98
CA ALA A 88 2.20 12.49 4.49
C ALA A 88 1.72 12.35 3.03
N GLU A 89 2.49 11.67 2.19
CA GLU A 89 2.10 11.35 0.82
C GLU A 89 0.92 10.36 0.78
N ALA A 90 0.98 9.28 1.56
CA ALA A 90 -0.07 8.26 1.61
C ALA A 90 -1.41 8.79 2.14
N LEU A 91 -1.38 9.72 3.10
CA LEU A 91 -2.57 10.29 3.73
C LEU A 91 -3.03 11.61 3.09
N GLY A 92 -2.22 12.24 2.24
CA GLY A 92 -2.52 13.51 1.58
C GLY A 92 -2.71 14.70 2.54
N ARG A 93 -2.18 14.60 3.77
CA ARG A 93 -2.32 15.61 4.84
C ARG A 93 -1.03 15.67 5.66
N PRO A 94 -0.71 16.79 6.33
CA PRO A 94 0.44 16.86 7.20
C PRO A 94 0.32 15.84 8.35
N VAL A 95 1.39 15.09 8.58
CA VAL A 95 1.48 14.05 9.62
C VAL A 95 2.53 14.46 10.65
N ARG A 96 2.21 14.28 11.93
CA ARG A 96 3.14 14.46 13.04
C ARG A 96 3.32 13.13 13.77
N VAL A 97 4.56 12.67 13.86
CA VAL A 97 4.90 11.50 14.67
C VAL A 97 4.90 11.92 16.15
N THR A 98 4.02 11.32 16.95
CA THR A 98 3.87 11.66 18.39
C THR A 98 4.62 10.69 19.29
N ARG A 99 4.68 9.42 18.91
CA ARG A 99 5.29 8.36 19.71
C ARG A 99 5.86 7.28 18.80
N VAL A 100 7.05 6.80 19.14
CA VAL A 100 7.66 5.62 18.52
C VAL A 100 7.92 4.62 19.64
N GLU A 101 7.32 3.44 19.52
CA GLU A 101 7.49 2.34 20.48
C GLU A 101 8.20 1.19 19.80
N TYR A 102 9.23 0.66 20.44
CA TYR A 102 9.94 -0.53 19.97
C TYR A 102 9.37 -1.76 20.65
N ASP A 103 8.80 -2.69 19.87
CA ASP A 103 8.36 -3.97 20.40
C ASP A 103 9.57 -4.91 20.53
N ARG A 104 9.93 -5.23 21.77
CA ARG A 104 11.05 -6.13 22.10
C ARG A 104 10.76 -7.59 21.80
N ARG A 105 9.52 -7.96 21.45
CA ARG A 105 9.13 -9.33 21.09
C ARG A 105 8.54 -9.33 19.67
N PRO A 106 9.38 -9.14 18.64
CA PRO A 106 8.93 -9.25 17.26
C PRO A 106 8.40 -10.67 17.03
N GLY A 107 7.12 -10.76 16.69
CA GLY A 107 6.45 -12.01 16.34
C GLY A 107 5.27 -11.69 15.43
N ALA A 108 4.77 -12.69 14.70
CA ALA A 108 3.65 -12.52 13.77
C ALA A 108 2.42 -11.84 14.42
N ASP A 109 2.25 -12.00 15.74
CA ASP A 109 1.15 -11.44 16.53
C ASP A 109 1.42 -10.05 17.13
N ALA A 110 2.61 -9.46 16.96
CA ALA A 110 2.97 -8.19 17.60
C ALA A 110 2.00 -7.07 17.22
N TRP A 111 1.70 -6.93 15.92
CA TRP A 111 0.77 -5.93 15.39
C TRP A 111 -0.68 -6.15 15.86
N GLY A 112 -1.16 -7.39 15.84
CA GLY A 112 -2.52 -7.72 16.30
C GLY A 112 -2.70 -7.53 17.81
N ARG A 113 -1.65 -7.79 18.60
CA ARG A 113 -1.65 -7.52 20.05
C ARG A 113 -1.65 -6.02 20.32
N HIS A 114 -0.78 -5.26 19.64
CA HIS A 114 -0.69 -3.81 19.82
C HIS A 114 -2.02 -3.13 19.46
N GLY A 115 -2.63 -3.49 18.32
CA GLY A 115 -3.94 -2.97 17.93
C GLY A 115 -5.04 -3.26 18.95
N ARG A 116 -5.10 -4.48 19.50
CA ARG A 116 -6.07 -4.84 20.56
C ARG A 116 -5.86 -4.00 21.83
N ILE A 117 -4.61 -3.80 22.25
CA ILE A 117 -4.28 -2.98 23.42
C ILE A 117 -4.70 -1.53 23.18
N THR A 118 -4.40 -0.95 22.01
CA THR A 118 -4.79 0.43 21.68
C THR A 118 -6.31 0.61 21.71
N ILE A 119 -7.06 -0.34 21.16
CA ILE A 119 -8.54 -0.31 21.16
C ILE A 119 -9.08 -0.43 22.60
N MET A 120 -8.53 -1.32 23.42
CA MET A 120 -8.93 -1.50 24.81
C MET A 120 -8.60 -0.28 25.68
N ASP A 121 -7.40 0.31 25.52
CA ASP A 121 -6.98 1.50 26.28
C ASP A 121 -7.84 2.73 25.92
N SER A 122 -8.25 2.86 24.65
CA SER A 122 -9.13 3.96 24.21
C SER A 122 -10.50 3.97 24.90
N ARG A 123 -11.02 2.79 25.26
CA ARG A 123 -12.31 2.66 25.98
C ARG A 123 -12.18 2.95 27.47
N ARG A 124 -11.00 2.71 28.06
CA ARG A 124 -10.76 2.93 29.49
C ARG A 124 -10.57 4.42 29.84
N ARG A 125 -10.28 5.26 28.85
CA ARG A 125 -10.06 6.71 29.02
C ARG A 125 -11.27 7.57 28.62
N ARG A 126 -12.43 6.98 28.39
CA ARG A 126 -13.72 7.65 28.23
C ARG A 126 -14.53 7.50 29.51
#